data_AF-A0A0F9EYC6-F1
#
_entry.id   AF-A0A0F9EYC6-F1
#
_cell.length_a   1.000
_cell.length_b   1.000
_cell.length_c   1.000
_cell.angle_alpha   90.00
_cell.angle_beta   90.00
_cell.angle_gamma   90.00
#
_symmetry.space_group_name_H-M   'P 1'
#
loop_
_entity.id
_entity.type
_entity.pdbx_description
1 polymer ?
#
loop_
_entity_poly.entity_id
_entity_poly.type
_entity_poly.pdbx_seq_one_letter_code
_entity_poly.pdbx_strand_id
1 'polypeptide(L)' 'MGFREWLRGLLKNRTYRSQYEMAQAFSVKQPTVHHWLHGKKRPGRESCGHISDATGKPLADIYEMVRQDVSV' A
#
# COMPACT_ATOMS: atom_id res chain seq x y z
N MET A 1 4.50 10.54 -6.66
CA MET A 1 5.17 9.32 -6.17
C MET A 1 4.19 8.17 -6.38
N GLY A 2 4.64 7.06 -6.97
CA GLY A 2 3.76 5.91 -7.22
C GLY A 2 3.43 5.12 -5.94
N PHE A 3 2.32 4.38 -5.94
CA PHE A 3 1.89 3.56 -4.81
C PHE A 3 2.96 2.56 -4.35
N ARG A 4 3.61 1.84 -5.28
CA ARG A 4 4.68 0.89 -4.95
C ARG A 4 5.88 1.55 -4.27
N GLU A 5 6.28 2.71 -4.78
CA GLU A 5 7.39 3.48 -4.22
C GLU A 5 7.06 3.95 -2.81
N TRP A 6 5.84 4.46 -2.60
CA TRP A 6 5.35 4.87 -1.30
C TRP A 6 5.34 3.71 -0.29
N LEU A 7 4.81 2.53 -0.66
CA LEU A 7 4.85 1.34 0.21
C LEU A 7 6.28 0.94 0.59
N ARG A 8 7.23 1.00 -0.36
CA ARG A 8 8.65 0.75 -0.08
C ARG A 8 9.21 1.78 0.90
N GLY A 9 8.79 3.04 0.80
CA GLY A 9 9.13 4.10 1.74
C GLY A 9 8.71 3.77 3.16
N LEU A 10 7.49 3.26 3.36
CA LEU A 10 6.99 2.87 4.70
C LEU A 10 7.84 1.75 5.35
N LEU A 11 8.32 0.79 4.54
CA LEU A 11 9.23 -0.25 5.02
C LEU A 11 10.63 0.30 5.33
N LYS A 12 11.17 1.14 4.43
CA LYS A 12 12.50 1.75 4.59
C LYS A 12 12.57 2.66 5.82
N ASN A 13 11.52 3.43 6.06
CA ASN A 13 11.42 4.36 7.19
C ASN A 13 11.05 3.66 8.50
N ARG A 14 10.92 2.32 8.50
CA ARG A 14 10.51 1.51 9.66
C ARG A 14 9.16 1.91 10.25
N THR A 15 8.27 2.52 9.45
CA THR A 15 6.85 2.69 9.83
C THR A 15 6.22 1.33 10.08
N TYR A 16 6.61 0.33 9.28
CA TYR A 16 6.35 -1.08 9.55
C TYR A 16 7.68 -1.85 9.51
N ARG A 17 7.87 -2.79 10.43
CA ARG A 17 9.07 -3.62 10.53
C ARG A 17 9.14 -4.68 9.44
N SER A 18 8.01 -5.07 8.86
CA SER A 18 7.94 -6.09 7.82
C SER A 18 6.70 -5.95 6.92
N GLN A 19 6.72 -6.62 5.77
CA GLN A 19 5.53 -6.76 4.92
C GLN A 19 4.37 -7.47 5.64
N TYR A 20 4.67 -8.32 6.63
CA TYR A 20 3.66 -9.01 7.43
C TYR A 20 2.92 -8.04 8.36
N GLU A 21 3.65 -7.23 9.11
CA GLU A 21 3.07 -6.20 9.98
C GLU A 21 2.26 -5.18 9.17
N MET A 22 2.78 -4.76 8.02
CA MET A 22 2.07 -3.91 7.08
C MET A 22 0.77 -4.56 6.59
N ALA A 23 0.78 -5.85 6.26
CA ALA A 23 -0.42 -6.56 5.83
C ALA A 23 -1.47 -6.67 6.94
N GLN A 24 -1.04 -6.90 8.19
CA GLN A 24 -1.93 -6.87 9.34
C GLN A 24 -2.57 -5.49 9.52
N ALA A 25 -1.77 -4.42 9.47
CA ALA A 25 -2.27 -3.06 9.58
C ALA A 25 -3.31 -2.73 8.48
N PHE A 26 -3.07 -3.21 7.26
CA PHE A 26 -3.99 -3.00 6.14
C PHE A 26 -5.14 -4.01 6.07
N SER A 27 -5.28 -4.89 7.07
CA SER A 27 -6.31 -5.94 7.11
C SER A 27 -6.32 -6.84 5.86
N VAL A 28 -5.14 -7.15 5.31
CA VAL A 28 -4.97 -8.04 4.16
C VAL A 28 -4.07 -9.24 4.46
N LYS A 29 -4.19 -10.29 3.66
CA LYS A 29 -3.26 -11.44 3.74
C LYS A 29 -1.85 -10.99 3.34
N GLN A 30 -0.81 -11.48 4.03
CA GLN A 30 0.59 -11.12 3.77
C GLN A 30 1.01 -11.18 2.29
N PRO A 31 0.63 -12.20 1.49
CA PRO A 31 1.00 -12.25 0.07
C PRO A 31 0.44 -11.08 -0.74
N THR A 32 -0.62 -10.43 -0.26
CA THR A 32 -1.25 -9.28 -0.92
C THR A 32 -0.30 -8.09 -0.99
N VAL A 33 0.37 -7.75 0.12
CA VAL A 33 1.36 -6.66 0.17
C VAL A 33 2.56 -6.97 -0.72
N HIS A 34 3.02 -8.22 -0.70
CA HIS A 34 4.07 -8.68 -1.61
C HIS A 34 3.65 -8.48 -3.08
N HIS A 35 2.45 -8.91 -3.47
CA HIS A 35 1.94 -8.73 -4.83
C HIS A 35 1.82 -7.25 -5.23
N TRP A 36 1.42 -6.38 -4.32
CA TRP A 36 1.39 -4.93 -4.57
C TRP A 36 2.80 -4.39 -4.84
N LEU A 37 3.77 -4.69 -3.98
CA LEU A 37 5.16 -4.22 -4.11
C LEU A 37 5.83 -4.68 -5.42
N HIS A 38 5.43 -5.83 -5.96
CA HIS A 38 5.91 -6.37 -7.23
C HIS A 38 5.03 -6.04 -8.44
N GLY A 39 3.95 -5.27 -8.26
CA GLY A 39 3.03 -4.90 -9.34
C GLY A 39 2.19 -6.04 -9.90
N LYS A 40 2.15 -7.20 -9.24
CA LYS A 40 1.34 -8.36 -9.65
C LYS A 40 -0.15 -8.16 -9.38
N LYS A 41 -0.49 -7.33 -8.38
CA LYS A 41 -1.87 -7.00 -8.01
C LYS A 41 -1.94 -5.53 -7.60
N ARG A 42 -3.13 -4.93 -7.73
CA ARG A 42 -3.43 -3.58 -7.22
C ARG A 42 -4.33 -3.66 -5.98
N PRO A 43 -4.25 -2.69 -5.05
CA PRO A 43 -5.23 -2.59 -3.98
C PRO A 43 -6.61 -2.28 -4.60
N GLY A 44 -7.63 -2.96 -4.12
CA GLY A 44 -9.02 -2.66 -4.46
C GLY A 44 -9.58 -1.53 -3.60
N ARG A 45 -10.83 -1.15 -3.84
CA ARG A 45 -11.51 -0.06 -3.12
C ARG A 45 -11.48 -0.24 -1.59
N GLU A 46 -11.79 -1.45 -1.13
CA GLU A 46 -11.77 -1.83 0.28
C GLU A 46 -10.35 -1.77 0.87
N SER A 47 -9.37 -2.33 0.17
CA SER A 47 -7.96 -2.26 0.59
C SER A 47 -7.45 -0.82 0.69
N CYS A 48 -7.82 0.05 -0.25
CA CYS A 48 -7.47 1.48 -0.16
C CYS A 48 -8.08 2.13 1.08
N GLY A 49 -9.31 1.76 1.46
CA GLY A 49 -9.94 2.19 2.71
C GLY A 49 -9.12 1.80 3.94
N HIS A 50 -8.77 0.51 4.06
CA HIS A 50 -7.95 0.04 5.20
C HIS A 50 -6.57 0.70 5.26
N ILE A 51 -5.95 0.96 4.10
CA ILE A 51 -4.68 1.69 4.03
C ILE A 51 -4.85 3.14 4.50
N SER A 52 -5.95 3.80 4.11
CA SER A 52 -6.29 5.16 4.55
C SER A 52 -6.39 5.21 6.07
N ASP A 53 -7.16 4.29 6.66
CA ASP A 53 -7.37 4.23 8.10
C ASP A 53 -6.07 3.93 8.85
N ALA A 54 -5.26 2.98 8.35
CA ALA A 54 -4.02 2.56 9.02
C ALA A 54 -2.88 3.58 8.93
N THR A 55 -2.88 4.43 7.90
CA THR A 55 -1.78 5.38 7.66
C THR A 55 -2.16 6.83 7.93
N GLY A 56 -3.46 7.11 8.18
CA GLY A 56 -4.01 8.45 8.27
C GLY A 56 -3.95 9.24 6.96
N LYS A 57 -3.53 8.60 5.86
CA LYS A 57 -3.43 9.24 4.55
C LYS A 57 -4.82 9.33 3.91
N PRO A 58 -5.22 10.47 3.33
CA PRO A 58 -6.50 10.58 2.65
C PRO A 58 -6.70 9.50 1.58
N LEU A 59 -7.89 8.91 1.56
CA LEU A 59 -8.25 7.87 0.59
C LEU A 59 -8.07 8.32 -0.87
N ALA A 60 -8.36 9.59 -1.17
CA ALA A 60 -8.16 10.18 -2.49
C ALA A 60 -6.68 10.14 -2.91
N ASP A 61 -5.76 10.48 -2.01
CA ASP A 61 -4.32 10.43 -2.28
C ASP A 61 -3.86 9.00 -2.56
N ILE A 62 -4.42 8.01 -1.86
CA ILE A 62 -4.13 6.59 -2.11
C ILE A 62 -4.58 6.20 -3.52
N TYR A 63 -5.78 6.60 -3.94
CA TYR A 63 -6.24 6.34 -5.31
C TYR A 63 -5.36 7.00 -6.36
N GLU A 64 -4.97 8.26 -6.16
CA GLU A 64 -4.10 8.97 -7.08
C GLU A 64 -2.73 8.29 -7.19
N MET A 65 -2.14 7.86 -6.06
CA MET A 65 -0.88 7.11 -6.09
C MET A 65 -1.03 5.77 -6.82
N VAL A 66 -2.13 5.04 -6.59
CA VAL A 66 -2.41 3.76 -7.28
C VAL A 66 -2.59 3.98 -8.78
N ARG A 67 -3.23 5.07 -9.19
CA ARG A 67 -3.43 5.47 -10.58
C ARG A 67 -2.11 5.85 -11.26
N GLN A 68 -1.27 6.65 -10.61
CA GLN A 68 0.03 7.08 -11.14
C GLN A 68 0.98 5.90 -11.36
N ASP A 69 0.90 4.87 -10.50
CA ASP A 69 1.73 3.67 -10.56
C ASP A 69 1.49 2.80 -11.82
N VAL A 70 0.42 3.10 -12.58
CA VAL A 70 0.04 2.46 -13.86
C VAL A 70 0.73 3.09 -15.07
N SER A 71 1.16 4.35 -14.93
CA SER A 71 1.65 5.16 -16.06
C SER A 71 3.17 5.05 -16.24
N VAL A 72 3.82 4.08 -15.57
CA VAL A 72 5.26 3.84 -15.56
C VAL A 72 5.55 2.39 -15.90
#